data_AF-A0A951GSA0-F1
#
_entry.id   AF-A0A951GSA0-F1
#
_cell.length_a   1.000
_cell.length_b   1.000
_cell.length_c   1.000
_cell.angle_alpha   90.00
_cell.angle_beta   90.00
_cell.angle_gamma   90.00
#
_symmetry.space_group_name_H-M   'P 1'
#
loop_
_entity.id
_entity.type
_entity.pdbx_description
1 polymer ?
#
loop_
_entity_poly.entity_id
_entity_poly.type
_entity_poly.pdbx_seq_one_letter_code
_entity_poly.pdbx_strand_id
1 'polypeptide(L)'
;MSFPDIGGPITAHHPEVAAQAYAPYAPKISTDELAALLATHADHIHPIGDDYRHQIALYADELKAVHVLKPSTDPVKFANKVYADVIA
;
A
#
# COMPACT_ATOMS: atom_id res chain seq x y z
N MET A 1 -4.92 23.59 8.22
CA MET A 1 -4.24 22.68 9.17
C MET A 1 -4.04 21.38 8.43
N SER A 2 -2.81 21.11 7.99
CA SER A 2 -2.46 19.95 7.16
C SER A 2 -2.31 18.74 8.07
N PHE A 3 -3.00 17.64 7.74
CA PHE A 3 -2.72 16.35 8.35
C PHE A 3 -1.27 15.97 7.98
N PRO A 4 -0.42 15.62 8.96
CA PRO A 4 0.93 15.21 8.67
C PRO A 4 0.89 13.86 7.94
N ASP A 5 1.65 13.79 6.85
CA ASP A 5 1.78 12.68 5.91
C ASP A 5 2.55 11.50 6.55
N ILE A 6 1.94 10.86 7.55
CA ILE A 6 2.57 9.93 8.52
C ILE A 6 2.54 8.44 8.12
N GLY A 7 2.48 8.09 6.83
CA GLY A 7 2.34 6.68 6.44
C GLY A 7 3.27 6.18 5.34
N GLY A 8 3.32 6.88 4.21
CA GLY A 8 3.96 6.39 2.99
C GLY A 8 5.42 6.85 2.77
N PRO A 9 5.75 8.14 2.93
CA PRO A 9 7.05 8.65 2.44
C PRO A 9 8.25 8.25 3.31
N ILE A 10 8.08 8.12 4.63
CA ILE A 10 9.21 7.89 5.55
C ILE A 10 9.77 6.46 5.40
N THR A 11 8.91 5.48 5.17
CA THR A 11 9.28 4.05 5.16
C THR A 11 10.16 3.69 3.97
N ALA A 12 9.96 4.35 2.81
CA ALA A 12 10.77 4.11 1.62
C ALA A 12 12.06 4.94 1.57
N HIS A 13 12.04 6.17 2.12
CA HIS A 13 13.20 7.08 2.02
C HIS A 13 14.16 7.00 3.22
N HIS A 14 13.69 6.53 4.38
CA HIS A 14 14.46 6.44 5.62
C HIS A 14 14.10 5.17 6.41
N PRO A 15 14.52 3.99 5.91
CA PRO A 15 14.22 2.71 6.57
C PRO A 15 14.68 2.68 8.03
N GLU A 16 15.73 3.44 8.39
CA GLU A 16 16.17 3.63 9.77
C GLU A 16 15.15 4.34 10.67
N VAL A 17 14.42 5.33 10.15
CA VAL A 17 13.41 6.09 10.91
C VAL A 17 12.13 5.25 11.07
N ALA A 18 11.74 4.51 10.03
CA ALA A 18 10.63 3.58 10.11
C ALA A 18 10.92 2.42 11.07
N ALA A 19 12.13 1.84 11.04
CA ALA A 19 12.51 0.78 11.96
C ALA A 19 12.44 1.23 13.44
N GLN A 20 12.86 2.46 13.75
CA GLN A 20 12.70 3.02 15.10
C GLN A 20 11.22 3.20 15.51
N ALA A 21 10.35 3.61 14.58
CA ALA A 21 8.91 3.74 14.84
C ALA A 21 8.21 2.39 15.04
N TYR A 22 8.66 1.33 14.35
CA TYR A 22 8.07 0.00 14.42
C TYR A 22 8.65 -0.90 15.52
N ALA A 23 9.84 -0.57 16.06
CA ALA A 23 10.51 -1.34 17.12
C ALA A 23 9.64 -1.67 18.35
N PRO A 24 8.76 -0.77 18.87
CA PRO A 24 7.89 -1.08 20.01
C PRO A 24 6.87 -2.19 19.73
N TYR A 25 6.51 -2.40 18.46
CA TYR A 25 5.49 -3.36 18.03
C TYR A 25 6.09 -4.69 17.55
N ALA A 26 7.42 -4.75 17.37
CA ALA A 26 8.15 -5.92 16.89
C ALA A 26 9.24 -6.35 17.89
N PRO A 27 8.88 -6.79 19.13
CA PRO A 27 9.83 -7.05 20.21
C PRO A 27 10.79 -8.23 19.97
N LYS A 28 10.62 -8.95 18.86
CA LYS A 28 11.40 -10.15 18.51
C LYS A 28 12.44 -9.92 17.41
N ILE A 29 12.50 -8.71 16.83
CA ILE A 29 13.37 -8.38 15.70
C ILE A 29 14.21 -7.17 16.12
N SER A 30 15.52 -7.23 15.86
CA SER A 30 16.40 -6.08 16.12
C SER A 30 16.09 -4.94 15.14
N THR A 31 16.39 -3.70 15.54
CA THR A 31 16.14 -2.52 14.70
C THR A 31 16.86 -2.60 13.35
N ASP A 32 18.05 -3.20 13.32
CA ASP A 32 18.84 -3.40 12.08
C ASP A 32 18.21 -4.47 11.16
N GLU A 33 17.72 -5.57 11.72
CA GLU A 33 16.99 -6.59 10.96
C GLU A 33 15.66 -6.04 10.43
N LEU A 34 15.01 -5.17 11.20
CA LEU A 34 13.79 -4.48 10.79
C LEU A 34 14.05 -3.48 9.66
N ALA A 35 15.16 -2.72 9.72
CA ALA A 35 15.56 -1.84 8.63
C ALA A 35 15.89 -2.61 7.35
N ALA A 36 16.61 -3.74 7.46
CA ALA A 36 16.89 -4.62 6.33
C ALA A 36 15.61 -5.22 5.73
N LEU A 37 14.63 -5.61 6.56
CA LEU A 37 13.33 -6.11 6.13
C LEU A 37 12.49 -5.03 5.42
N LEU A 38 12.50 -3.79 5.94
CA LEU A 38 11.78 -2.69 5.31
C LEU A 38 12.40 -2.30 3.97
N ALA A 39 13.73 -2.39 3.85
CA ALA A 39 14.44 -2.14 2.60
C ALA A 39 14.09 -3.15 1.48
N THR A 40 13.68 -4.39 1.80
CA THR A 40 13.26 -5.37 0.78
C THR A 40 11.84 -5.15 0.25
N HIS A 41 11.03 -4.35 0.92
CA HIS A 41 9.63 -4.08 0.54
C HIS A 41 9.43 -2.66 -0.02
N ALA A 42 10.49 -1.86 -0.08
CA ALA A 42 10.44 -0.50 -0.61
C ALA A 42 10.42 -0.50 -2.15
N ASP A 43 9.44 -1.16 -2.75
CA ASP A 43 9.10 -0.88 -4.14
C ASP A 43 8.42 0.50 -4.16
N HIS A 44 9.09 1.46 -4.80
CA HIS A 44 8.85 2.91 -4.72
C HIS A 44 7.54 3.38 -5.40
N ILE A 45 6.59 2.48 -5.66
CA ILE A 45 5.38 2.80 -6.41
C ILE A 45 4.21 2.91 -5.45
N HIS A 46 3.86 4.15 -5.13
CA HIS A 46 2.63 4.53 -4.45
C HIS A 46 1.74 5.24 -5.47
N PRO A 47 1.04 4.51 -6.34
CA PRO A 47 0.14 5.14 -7.28
C PRO A 47 -0.99 5.78 -6.47
N ILE A 48 -1.32 7.02 -6.80
CA ILE A 48 -2.42 7.77 -6.21
C ILE A 48 -3.40 8.17 -7.32
N GLY A 49 -4.60 8.60 -6.94
CA GLY A 49 -5.58 9.09 -7.92
C GLY A 49 -5.98 8.04 -8.97
N ASP A 50 -5.96 8.43 -10.25
CA ASP A 50 -6.37 7.58 -11.36
C ASP A 50 -5.47 6.35 -11.57
N ASP A 51 -4.17 6.48 -11.32
CA ASP A 51 -3.24 5.36 -11.46
C ASP A 51 -3.57 4.25 -10.45
N TYR A 52 -3.95 4.64 -9.23
CA TYR A 52 -4.40 3.69 -8.21
C TYR A 52 -5.72 3.03 -8.58
N ARG A 53 -6.69 3.80 -9.10
CA ARG A 53 -7.96 3.26 -9.61
C ARG A 53 -7.74 2.24 -10.72
N HIS A 54 -6.79 2.49 -11.61
CA HIS A 54 -6.44 1.57 -12.69
C HIS A 54 -5.87 0.25 -12.15
N GLN A 55 -4.97 0.31 -11.17
CA GLN A 55 -4.42 -0.89 -10.55
C GLN A 55 -5.48 -1.72 -9.83
N ILE A 56 -6.43 -1.09 -9.12
CA ILE A 56 -7.55 -1.82 -8.49
C ILE A 56 -8.35 -2.59 -9.55
N ALA A 57 -8.61 -1.98 -10.71
CA ALA A 57 -9.31 -2.65 -11.80
C ALA A 57 -8.51 -3.84 -12.37
N LEU A 58 -7.19 -3.69 -12.54
CA LEU A 58 -6.32 -4.77 -12.99
C LEU A 58 -6.37 -5.97 -12.02
N TYR A 59 -6.16 -5.72 -10.73
CA TYR A 59 -6.22 -6.77 -9.70
C TYR A 59 -7.60 -7.41 -9.62
N ALA A 60 -8.68 -6.63 -9.77
CA ALA A 60 -10.03 -7.19 -9.78
C ALA A 60 -10.24 -8.12 -10.98
N ASP A 61 -9.60 -7.89 -12.12
CA ASP A 61 -9.67 -8.80 -13.27
C ASP A 61 -8.89 -10.10 -13.03
N GLU A 62 -7.69 -10.01 -12.45
CA GLU A 62 -6.90 -11.19 -12.05
C GLU A 62 -7.64 -12.05 -11.02
N LEU A 63 -8.27 -11.43 -10.02
CA LEU A 63 -9.06 -12.12 -9.02
C LEU A 63 -10.31 -12.79 -9.60
N LYS A 64 -10.86 -12.27 -10.71
CA LYS A 64 -11.91 -12.97 -11.47
C LYS A 64 -11.34 -14.20 -12.18
N ALA A 65 -10.15 -14.10 -12.78
CA ALA A 65 -9.52 -15.21 -13.48
C ALA A 65 -9.26 -16.42 -12.56
N VAL A 66 -8.95 -16.17 -11.29
CA VAL A 66 -8.79 -17.21 -10.26
C VAL A 66 -10.06 -17.52 -9.46
N HIS A 67 -11.23 -17.05 -9.90
CA HIS A 67 -12.55 -17.32 -9.31
C HIS A 67 -12.75 -16.84 -7.86
N VAL A 68 -11.94 -15.87 -7.41
CA VAL A 68 -12.12 -15.22 -6.10
C VAL A 68 -13.26 -14.20 -6.19
N LEU A 69 -13.31 -13.42 -7.27
CA LEU A 69 -14.42 -12.52 -7.56
C LEU A 69 -15.43 -13.20 -8.49
N LYS A 70 -16.70 -12.81 -8.36
CA LYS A 70 -17.76 -13.31 -9.23
C LYS A 70 -17.43 -12.96 -10.69
N PRO A 71 -17.66 -13.86 -11.67
CA PRO A 71 -17.41 -13.57 -13.08
C PRO A 71 -18.15 -12.34 -13.61
N SER A 72 -19.33 -12.04 -13.04
CA SER A 72 -20.14 -10.86 -13.36
C SER A 72 -19.62 -9.55 -12.77
N THR A 73 -18.53 -9.58 -12.01
CA THR A 73 -17.91 -8.36 -11.46
C THR A 73 -17.31 -7.56 -12.60
N ASP A 74 -17.74 -6.30 -12.72
CA ASP A 74 -17.14 -5.30 -13.60
C ASP A 74 -15.96 -4.65 -12.85
N PRO A 75 -14.71 -4.87 -13.28
CA PRO A 75 -13.53 -4.37 -12.57
C PRO A 75 -13.47 -2.85 -12.46
N VAL A 76 -13.98 -2.13 -13.46
CA VAL A 76 -13.98 -0.66 -13.47
C VAL A 76 -15.02 -0.13 -12.48
N LYS A 77 -16.24 -0.68 -12.49
CA LYS A 77 -17.26 -0.31 -11.51
C LYS A 77 -16.85 -0.70 -10.10
N PHE A 78 -16.17 -1.83 -9.93
CA PHE A 78 -15.62 -2.26 -8.66
C PHE A 78 -14.59 -1.25 -8.15
N ALA A 79 -13.59 -0.90 -8.99
CA ALA A 79 -12.56 0.08 -8.65
C ALA A 79 -13.15 1.42 -8.23
N ASN A 80 -14.11 1.95 -8.99
CA ASN A 80 -14.79 3.21 -8.66
C ASN A 80 -15.61 3.14 -7.35
N LYS A 81 -16.09 1.95 -6.97
CA LYS A 81 -16.88 1.78 -5.75
C LYS A 81 -16.02 1.67 -4.49
N VAL A 82 -14.84 1.05 -4.59
CA VAL A 82 -13.95 0.80 -3.44
C VAL A 82 -12.90 1.89 -3.27
N TYR A 83 -12.66 2.69 -4.31
CA TYR A 83 -11.78 3.84 -4.25
C TYR A 83 -12.48 5.04 -3.61
N ALA A 84 -11.75 5.74 -2.74
CA ALA A 84 -12.11 7.07 -2.25
C ALA A 84 -10.88 7.97 -2.28
N ASP A 85 -11.04 9.20 -2.76
CA ASP A 85 -10.01 10.23 -2.63
C ASP A 85 -10.18 10.91 -1.27
N VAL A 86 -9.14 10.84 -0.44
CA VAL A 86 -9.14 11.41 0.92
C VAL A 86 -8.19 12.60 1.06
N ILE A 87 -7.58 13.04 -0.04
CA ILE A 87 -6.62 14.14 -0.08
C ILE A 87 -7.22 15.38 -0.79
N ALA A 88 -8.39 15.22 -1.44
CA ALA A 88 -9.16 16.29 -2.07
C ALA A 88 -9.84 17.26 -1.08
#